data_AF-A0A934I0I7-F1
#
_entry.id   AF-A0A934I0I7-F1
#
_cell.length_a   1.000
_cell.length_b   1.000
_cell.length_c   1.000
_cell.angle_alpha   90.00
_cell.angle_beta   90.00
_cell.angle_gamma   90.00
#
_symmetry.space_group_name_H-M   'P 1'
#
loop_
_entity.id
_entity.type
_entity.pdbx_description
1 polymer ?
#
loop_
_entity_poly.entity_id
_entity_poly.type
_entity_poly.pdbx_seq_one_letter_code
_entity_poly.pdbx_strand_id
1 'polypeptide(L)'
;MSFLERKNLYRIELTEVCYYPPISRFSVPMPSFESVKKNGNWGSIPSGTKGWVIEKYGKKYFRPDENQEGIDLFTPADQPIVLIPYSKISGHYKKISEKE
;
A
#
# COMPACT_ATOMS: atom_id res chain seq x y z
N MET A 1 -27.71 -3.75 -0.25
CA MET A 1 -26.24 -3.72 -0.26
C MET A 1 -25.81 -2.31 0.06
N SER A 2 -25.17 -2.12 1.20
CA SER A 2 -24.64 -0.82 1.59
C SER A 2 -23.47 -0.46 0.68
N PHE A 3 -23.55 0.68 -0.01
CA PHE A 3 -22.44 1.23 -0.82
C PHE A 3 -21.15 1.46 0.00
N LEU A 4 -21.19 1.33 1.33
CA LEU A 4 -20.06 1.50 2.25
C LEU A 4 -19.34 0.19 2.60
N GLU A 5 -19.85 -0.98 2.21
CA GLU A 5 -19.23 -2.26 2.57
C GLU A 5 -17.87 -2.44 1.87
N ARG A 6 -16.81 -2.51 2.68
CA ARG A 6 -15.46 -2.89 2.26
C ARG A 6 -15.35 -4.41 2.34
N LYS A 7 -14.95 -5.05 1.24
CA LYS A 7 -14.75 -6.51 1.20
C LYS A 7 -13.26 -6.83 1.06
N ASN A 8 -12.69 -7.54 2.03
CA ASN A 8 -11.36 -8.14 1.86
C ASN A 8 -11.48 -9.28 0.83
N LEU A 9 -10.62 -9.28 -0.19
CA LEU A 9 -10.64 -10.31 -1.24
C LEU A 9 -9.62 -11.41 -0.94
N TYR A 10 -8.34 -11.05 -0.80
CA TYR A 10 -7.24 -11.97 -0.52
C TYR A 10 -6.03 -11.18 -0.03
N ARG A 11 -5.08 -11.88 0.58
CA ARG A 11 -3.87 -11.31 1.15
C ARG A 11 -2.69 -11.53 0.21
N ILE A 12 -1.81 -10.53 0.13
CA ILE A 12 -0.69 -10.53 -0.80
C ILE A 12 0.60 -10.09 -0.13
N GLU A 13 1.71 -10.41 -0.77
CA GLU A 13 3.04 -9.86 -0.51
C GLU A 13 3.61 -9.39 -1.84
N LEU A 14 4.07 -8.13 -1.90
CA LEU A 14 4.70 -7.60 -3.10
C LEU A 14 6.02 -8.31 -3.37
N THR A 15 6.25 -8.72 -4.61
CA THR A 15 7.46 -9.45 -5.01
C THR A 15 8.58 -8.52 -5.46
N GLU A 16 8.25 -7.27 -5.80
CA GLU A 16 9.18 -6.25 -6.28
C GLU A 16 8.71 -4.85 -5.85
N VAL A 17 9.59 -3.87 -6.04
CA VAL A 17 9.30 -2.47 -5.70
C VAL A 17 8.25 -1.91 -6.66
N CYS A 18 7.16 -1.36 -6.10
CA CYS A 18 6.10 -0.73 -6.89
C CYS A 18 6.16 0.79 -6.74
N TYR A 19 6.01 1.53 -7.84
CA TYR A 19 6.02 3.00 -7.79
C TYR A 19 4.61 3.57 -7.58
N TYR A 20 4.46 4.29 -6.47
CA TYR A 20 3.26 5.03 -6.11
C TYR A 20 3.67 6.46 -5.76
N PRO A 21 3.79 7.35 -6.78
CA PRO A 21 4.22 8.72 -6.53
C PRO A 21 3.27 9.34 -5.48
N PRO A 22 3.81 10.01 -4.46
CA PRO A 22 2.97 10.64 -3.44
C PRO A 22 2.03 11.59 -4.16
N ILE A 23 0.74 11.53 -3.81
CA ILE A 23 -0.25 12.47 -4.32
C ILE A 23 0.26 13.85 -3.90
N SER A 24 0.68 14.66 -4.87
CA SER A 24 1.35 15.96 -4.70
C SER A 24 0.41 17.02 -4.12
N ARG A 25 -0.12 16.79 -2.93
CA ARG A 25 -0.79 17.80 -2.11
C ARG A 25 0.23 18.24 -1.06
N PHE A 26 0.56 19.52 -1.13
CA PHE A 26 1.68 20.25 -0.54
C PHE A 26 1.81 20.23 1.01
N SER A 27 1.52 19.13 1.70
CA SER A 27 1.53 19.08 3.17
C SER A 27 1.74 17.69 3.77
N VAL A 28 2.15 16.69 2.99
CA VAL A 28 2.45 15.36 3.54
C VAL A 28 3.86 15.35 4.13
N PRO A 29 4.05 14.88 5.39
CA PRO A 29 5.36 14.74 6.00
C PRO A 29 6.28 13.90 5.11
N MET A 30 7.52 14.36 4.90
CA MET A 30 8.52 13.56 4.21
C MET A 30 8.94 12.37 5.09
N PRO A 31 9.26 11.20 4.50
CA PRO A 31 9.84 10.09 5.23
C PRO A 31 11.19 10.48 5.83
N SER A 32 11.62 9.72 6.84
CA SER A 32 12.95 9.91 7.42
C SER A 32 14.06 9.58 6.42
N PHE A 33 15.20 10.26 6.53
CA PHE A 33 16.40 9.94 5.72
C PHE A 33 16.86 8.49 5.90
N GLU A 34 16.75 7.95 7.11
CA GLU A 34 17.10 6.55 7.40
C GLU A 34 16.19 5.57 6.66
N SER A 35 14.87 5.82 6.65
CA SER A 35 13.93 4.96 5.91
C SER A 35 14.20 5.01 4.41
N VAL A 36 14.49 6.19 3.84
CA VAL A 36 14.85 6.31 2.42
C VAL A 36 16.12 5.51 2.10
N LYS A 37 17.15 5.62 2.95
CA LYS A 37 18.42 4.91 2.74
C LYS A 37 18.27 3.39 2.84
N LYS A 38 17.40 2.90 3.73
CA LYS A 38 17.24 1.46 4.01
C LYS A 38 16.21 0.78 3.10
N ASN A 39 15.11 1.46 2.80
CA ASN A 39 13.89 0.84 2.24
C ASN A 39 13.58 1.31 0.81
N GLY A 40 14.31 2.30 0.29
CA GLY A 40 14.18 2.78 -1.08
C GLY A 40 13.65 4.21 -1.19
N ASN A 41 13.20 4.60 -2.38
CA ASN A 41 12.87 5.99 -2.66
C ASN A 41 11.52 6.41 -2.05
N TRP A 42 11.38 7.69 -1.71
CA TRP A 42 10.08 8.27 -1.38
C TRP A 42 9.12 8.11 -2.58
N GLY A 43 7.89 7.67 -2.34
CA GLY A 43 6.94 7.31 -3.39
C GLY A 43 7.12 5.90 -3.95
N SER A 44 7.92 5.05 -3.31
CA SER A 44 8.02 3.64 -3.64
C SER A 44 7.43 2.77 -2.53
N ILE A 45 6.79 1.67 -2.93
CA ILE A 45 6.29 0.62 -2.06
C ILE A 45 7.34 -0.49 -2.08
N PRO A 46 8.03 -0.78 -0.98
CA PRO A 46 9.10 -1.78 -0.96
C PRO A 46 8.60 -3.19 -1.29
N SER A 47 9.47 -3.99 -1.91
CA SER A 47 9.25 -5.44 -2.02
C SER A 47 9.09 -6.06 -0.63
N GLY A 48 8.28 -7.11 -0.51
CA GLY A 48 7.96 -7.74 0.77
C GLY A 48 6.86 -7.04 1.56
N THR A 49 6.37 -5.86 1.12
CA THR A 49 5.21 -5.21 1.73
C THR A 49 3.99 -6.12 1.62
N LYS A 50 3.39 -6.42 2.78
CA LYS A 50 2.20 -7.26 2.90
C LYS A 50 0.96 -6.40 3.05
N GLY A 51 -0.18 -6.98 2.70
CA GLY A 51 -1.46 -6.34 2.93
C GLY A 51 -2.60 -7.06 2.24
N TRP A 52 -3.73 -6.38 2.18
CA TRP A 52 -4.96 -6.91 1.61
C TRP A 52 -5.26 -6.28 0.27
N VAL A 53 -5.66 -7.11 -0.70
CA VAL A 53 -6.48 -6.62 -1.81
C VAL A 53 -7.92 -6.57 -1.33
N ILE A 54 -8.50 -5.38 -1.40
CA ILE A 54 -9.88 -5.11 -0.99
C ILE A 54 -10.70 -4.60 -2.17
N GLU A 55 -12.01 -4.74 -2.08
CA GLU A 55 -12.97 -4.10 -2.96
C GLU A 55 -13.75 -3.02 -2.20
N LYS A 56 -13.83 -1.82 -2.78
CA LYS A 56 -14.62 -0.69 -2.28
C LYS A 56 -15.20 0.07 -3.48
N TYR A 57 -16.51 0.35 -3.48
CA TYR A 57 -17.21 1.02 -4.60
C TYR A 57 -16.99 0.34 -5.97
N GLY A 58 -16.95 -1.00 -6.01
CA GLY A 58 -16.69 -1.78 -7.23
C GLY A 58 -15.28 -1.65 -7.80
N LYS A 59 -14.34 -1.05 -7.05
CA LYS A 59 -12.93 -0.90 -7.42
C LYS A 59 -12.04 -1.67 -6.47
N LYS A 60 -10.97 -2.25 -7.01
CA LYS A 60 -9.95 -2.95 -6.23
C LYS A 60 -8.85 -2.00 -5.77
N TYR A 61 -8.46 -2.17 -4.52
CA TYR A 61 -7.37 -1.42 -3.89
C TYR A 61 -6.45 -2.37 -3.15
N PHE A 62 -5.18 -2.00 -3.06
CA PHE A 62 -4.25 -2.56 -2.12
C PHE A 62 -4.22 -1.71 -0.85
N ARG A 63 -4.38 -2.36 0.30
CA ARG A 63 -4.23 -1.76 1.62
C ARG A 63 -3.02 -2.43 2.31
N PRO A 64 -1.90 -1.73 2.50
CA PRO A 64 -0.75 -2.27 3.24
C PRO A 64 -1.12 -2.52 4.71
N ASP A 65 -0.44 -3.47 5.36
CA ASP A 65 -0.52 -3.62 6.82
C ASP A 65 0.24 -2.45 7.49
N GLU A 66 -0.35 -1.85 8.53
CA GLU A 66 0.03 -0.54 9.09
C GLU A 66 1.38 -0.51 9.82
N ASN A 67 1.85 -1.64 10.34
CA ASN A 67 3.06 -1.73 11.18
C ASN A 67 4.21 -2.45 10.46
N GLN A 68 4.52 -2.01 9.25
CA GLN A 68 5.61 -2.57 8.43
C GLN A 68 6.73 -1.56 8.21
N GLU A 69 7.95 -2.07 8.11
CA GLU A 69 9.11 -1.26 7.77
C GLU A 69 8.97 -0.64 6.36
N GLY A 70 9.31 0.63 6.22
CA GLY A 70 9.25 1.38 4.95
C GLY A 70 7.86 1.86 4.55
N ILE A 71 6.84 1.71 5.42
CA ILE A 71 5.48 2.20 5.15
C ILE A 71 5.43 3.75 5.02
N ASP A 72 6.33 4.45 5.71
CA ASP A 72 6.46 5.91 5.68
C ASP A 72 6.94 6.43 4.31
N LEU A 73 7.48 5.56 3.45
CA LEU A 73 7.88 5.94 2.09
C LEU A 73 6.71 6.25 1.16
N PHE A 74 5.50 5.75 1.47
CA PHE A 74 4.35 5.88 0.58
C PHE A 74 3.03 6.14 1.32
N THR A 75 3.07 6.16 2.66
CA THR A 75 1.95 6.56 3.50
C THR A 75 2.37 7.72 4.42
N PRO A 76 1.58 8.81 4.51
CA PRO A 76 1.84 9.86 5.48
C PRO A 76 1.68 9.33 6.91
N ALA A 77 2.51 9.78 7.85
CA ALA A 77 2.46 9.36 9.25
C ALA A 77 1.07 9.54 9.90
N ASP A 78 0.34 10.57 9.47
CA ASP A 78 -0.99 10.91 10.01
C ASP A 78 -2.14 10.19 9.26
N GLN A 79 -1.82 9.44 8.20
CA GLN A 79 -2.80 8.75 7.35
C GLN A 79 -2.40 7.29 7.09
N PRO A 80 -2.51 6.40 8.10
CA PRO A 80 -2.14 5.00 7.97
C PRO A 80 -3.06 4.20 7.03
N ILE A 81 -4.20 4.76 6.62
CA ILE A 81 -5.20 4.09 5.78
C ILE A 81 -5.09 4.57 4.33
N VAL A 82 -3.97 4.25 3.67
CA VAL A 82 -3.82 4.51 2.22
C VAL A 82 -4.49 3.40 1.42
N LEU A 83 -5.38 3.77 0.51
CA LEU A 83 -5.94 2.87 -0.50
C LEU A 83 -5.19 3.06 -1.81
N ILE A 84 -4.27 2.15 -2.10
CA ILE A 84 -3.43 2.20 -3.30
C ILE A 84 -4.23 1.56 -4.44
N PRO A 85 -4.36 2.21 -5.62
CA PRO A 85 -5.06 1.61 -6.75
C PRO A 85 -4.43 0.27 -7.14
N TYR A 86 -5.26 -0.76 -7.35
CA TYR A 86 -4.76 -2.11 -7.67
C TYR A 86 -3.87 -2.15 -8.92
N SER A 87 -4.10 -1.25 -9.89
CA SER A 87 -3.25 -1.12 -11.08
C SER A 87 -1.78 -0.82 -10.79
N LYS A 88 -1.45 -0.31 -9.59
CA LYS A 88 -0.08 -0.02 -9.18
C LYS A 88 0.71 -1.24 -8.73
N ILE A 89 0.02 -2.30 -8.34
CA ILE A 89 0.64 -3.54 -7.83
C ILE A 89 0.34 -4.75 -8.72
N SER A 90 -0.54 -4.60 -9.73
CA SER A 90 -1.00 -5.72 -10.56
C SER A 90 0.16 -6.40 -11.27
N GLY A 91 0.34 -7.70 -11.05
CA GLY A 91 1.45 -8.49 -11.62
C GLY A 91 2.72 -8.51 -10.78
N HIS A 92 2.78 -7.72 -9.70
CA HIS A 92 3.96 -7.51 -8.87
C HIS A 92 3.80 -8.08 -7.45
N TYR A 93 2.99 -9.13 -7.28
CA TYR A 93 2.71 -9.73 -5.98
C TYR A 93 2.48 -11.24 -6.06
N LYS A 94 2.69 -11.91 -4.93
CA LYS A 94 2.24 -13.28 -4.69
C LYS A 94 1.08 -13.27 -3.70
N LYS A 95 0.09 -14.13 -3.92
CA LYS A 95 -0.97 -14.36 -2.92
C LYS A 95 -0.39 -15.17 -1.77
N ILE A 96 -0.68 -14.76 -0.53
CA ILE A 96 -0.21 -15.45 0.68
C ILE A 96 -1.34 -16.06 1.52
N SER A 97 -2.59 -15.63 1.31
CA SER A 97 -3.78 -16.33 1.82
C SER A 97 -5.06 -15.91 1.08
N GLU A 98 -6.03 -16.81 0.99
CA GLU A 98 -7.38 -16.54 0.45
C GLU A 98 -8.40 -16.60 1.58
N LYS A 99 -8.53 -15.48 2.32
CA LYS A 99 -9.50 -15.25 3.42
C LYS A 99 -9.39 -16.18 4.65
N GLU A 100 -9.47 -15.56 5.82
CA GLU A 100 -10.14 -16.16 6.99
C GLU A 100 -11.62 -15.79 6.93
#